data_AF-A0A960Z984-F1
#
_entry.id   AF-A0A960Z984-F1
#
_cell.length_a   1.000
_cell.length_b   1.000
_cell.length_c   1.000
_cell.angle_alpha   90.00
_cell.angle_beta   90.00
_cell.angle_gamma   90.00
#
_symmetry.space_group_name_H-M   'P 1'
#
loop_
_entity.id
_entity.type
_entity.pdbx_description
1 polymer ?
#
loop_
_entity_poly.entity_id
_entity_poly.type
_entity_poly.pdbx_seq_one_letter_code
_entity_poly.pdbx_strand_id
1 'polypeptide(L)'
;MKTTETEKKEQIKQFLASPLSFGEGLGVRFFETLGYKSDKTPDYTKNDFKELFREKNIPEEKACFGEWKEANILFQYTKDEVLESHSLFENKKYNPNEYESYIFIGIQLKGDIYSKTKLSQITRAVNKLFMAPVMILFRYGSVLTLAIIDRRPNKLDVSKDVLEKVTLIKDIQVENPHRGHIEILYDLSLDCIKAKYSLGNFVDFHNAWQKVLDTKELNKRFYKDISNWYFWAIDIVEFPKDVHENRDIRNSLSVIRMLTRLIFVWFLKEKRLEGGREFISEDLFREEFLKKTLNHFMEKEGSSTVYYKAILQNLFFATLNTEMDLERRFRVTNGIEVKDKDYMVHSLYRYEKEFKDSESVLNIFREIPFLNGGLFECLDKRKDETGKGSNEVRIDCFSDHPKTQKQINIPDDLFFGKEREIDFS
;
A
#
# COMPACT_ATOMS: atom_id res chain seq x y z
N MET A 1 24.58 7.88 13.40
CA MET A 1 23.24 8.50 13.51
C MET A 1 22.23 7.45 13.11
N LYS A 2 21.21 7.18 13.94
CA LYS A 2 20.09 6.33 13.51
C LYS A 2 19.33 7.13 12.45
N THR A 3 19.30 6.67 11.21
CA THR A 3 18.43 7.21 10.17
C THR A 3 16.99 7.10 10.66
N THR A 4 16.24 8.19 10.59
CA THR A 4 14.81 8.16 10.94
C THR A 4 14.03 7.34 9.92
N GLU A 5 12.86 6.81 10.31
CA GLU A 5 11.99 6.05 9.42
C GLU A 5 11.69 6.80 8.10
N THR A 6 11.37 8.08 8.22
CA THR A 6 11.07 8.96 7.09
C THR A 6 12.27 9.09 6.15
N GLU A 7 13.47 9.34 6.69
CA GLU A 7 14.70 9.45 5.88
C GLU A 7 15.01 8.13 5.15
N LYS A 8 14.84 6.98 5.81
CA LYS A 8 15.11 5.67 5.19
C LYS A 8 14.13 5.35 4.07
N LYS A 9 12.84 5.63 4.28
CA LYS A 9 11.80 5.46 3.25
C LYS A 9 12.06 6.38 2.05
N GLU A 10 12.50 7.61 2.29
CA GLU A 10 12.85 8.55 1.23
C GLU A 10 14.11 8.11 0.46
N GLN A 11 15.13 7.57 1.14
CA GLN A 11 16.30 6.97 0.47
C GLN A 11 15.90 5.79 -0.45
N ILE A 12 15.02 4.90 0.02
CA ILE A 12 14.50 3.79 -0.79
C ILE A 12 13.75 4.33 -2.02
N LYS A 13 12.89 5.34 -1.82
CA LYS A 13 12.13 5.98 -2.89
C LYS A 13 13.04 6.64 -3.94
N GLN A 14 14.04 7.40 -3.50
CA GLN A 14 15.01 8.07 -4.38
C GLN A 14 15.87 7.07 -5.16
N PHE A 15 16.30 5.98 -4.52
CA PHE A 15 17.03 4.92 -5.20
C PHE A 15 16.18 4.28 -6.30
N LEU A 16 14.94 3.91 -5.98
CA LEU A 16 14.04 3.29 -6.94
C LEU A 16 13.78 4.23 -8.12
N ALA A 17 13.56 5.53 -7.89
CA ALA A 17 13.30 6.50 -8.95
C ALA A 17 14.51 6.80 -9.87
N SER A 18 15.70 6.24 -9.60
CA SER A 18 16.89 6.48 -10.41
C SER A 18 16.91 5.59 -11.68
N PRO A 19 17.25 6.13 -12.87
CA PRO A 19 17.20 5.42 -14.15
C PRO A 19 18.33 4.38 -14.35
N LEU A 20 18.76 3.72 -13.28
CA LEU A 20 19.92 2.83 -13.28
C LEU A 20 19.70 1.60 -14.18
N SER A 21 20.69 1.31 -15.03
CA SER A 21 20.78 0.07 -15.80
C SER A 21 21.25 -1.09 -14.91
N PHE A 22 20.89 -2.33 -15.22
CA PHE A 22 21.17 -3.48 -14.33
C PHE A 22 22.68 -3.77 -14.22
N GLY A 23 23.40 -3.63 -15.35
CA GLY A 23 24.83 -3.90 -15.47
C GLY A 23 25.75 -2.90 -14.76
N GLU A 24 25.23 -1.77 -14.24
CA GLU A 24 25.99 -0.78 -13.48
C GLU A 24 25.82 -0.93 -11.96
N GLY A 25 25.71 -2.18 -11.48
CA GLY A 25 25.62 -2.46 -10.04
C GLY A 25 24.27 -2.12 -9.40
N LEU A 26 23.17 -2.07 -10.18
CA LEU A 26 21.83 -1.81 -9.64
C LEU A 26 21.44 -2.80 -8.54
N GLY A 27 21.67 -4.10 -8.77
CA GLY A 27 21.33 -5.13 -7.79
C GLY A 27 22.08 -4.95 -6.48
N VAL A 28 23.37 -4.66 -6.54
CA VAL A 28 24.20 -4.38 -5.36
C VAL A 28 23.66 -3.15 -4.63
N ARG A 29 23.48 -2.03 -5.34
CA ARG A 29 22.96 -0.77 -4.76
C ARG A 29 21.57 -0.91 -4.16
N PHE A 30 20.70 -1.73 -4.76
CA PHE A 30 19.37 -2.01 -4.21
C PHE A 30 19.50 -2.60 -2.80
N PHE A 31 20.34 -3.62 -2.64
CA PHE A 31 20.53 -4.24 -1.33
C PHE A 31 21.35 -3.37 -0.37
N GLU A 32 22.33 -2.59 -0.86
CA GLU A 32 23.06 -1.60 -0.03
C GLU A 32 22.12 -0.53 0.53
N THR A 33 21.14 -0.08 -0.24
CA THR A 33 20.10 0.86 0.22
C THR A 33 19.30 0.27 1.38
N LEU A 34 19.06 -1.05 1.37
CA LEU A 34 18.43 -1.78 2.47
C LEU A 34 19.39 -2.08 3.64
N GLY A 35 20.69 -1.76 3.50
CA GLY A 35 21.72 -1.96 4.52
C GLY A 35 22.48 -3.27 4.39
N TYR A 36 22.32 -4.02 3.30
CA TYR A 36 23.04 -5.25 3.02
C TYR A 36 24.23 -4.97 2.11
N LYS A 37 25.43 -5.12 2.65
CA LYS A 37 26.68 -4.92 1.92
C LYS A 37 27.67 -6.02 2.26
N SER A 38 28.39 -6.50 1.26
CA SER A 38 29.50 -7.44 1.42
C SER A 38 30.52 -7.20 0.32
N ASP A 39 31.80 -7.32 0.65
CA ASP A 39 32.89 -7.28 -0.33
C ASP A 39 33.09 -8.65 -1.02
N LYS A 40 32.38 -9.70 -0.57
CA LYS A 40 32.41 -11.05 -1.13
C LYS A 40 31.55 -11.10 -2.39
N THR A 41 32.15 -10.73 -3.52
CA THR A 41 31.48 -10.58 -4.83
C THR A 41 32.04 -11.59 -5.85
N PRO A 42 31.57 -12.86 -5.85
CA PRO A 42 32.04 -13.86 -6.80
C PRO A 42 31.75 -13.44 -8.24
N ASP A 43 32.74 -13.55 -9.12
CA ASP A 43 32.54 -13.31 -10.55
C ASP A 43 31.80 -14.49 -11.18
N TYR A 44 30.49 -14.33 -11.34
CA TYR A 44 29.61 -15.31 -11.97
C TYR A 44 28.84 -14.65 -13.09
N THR A 45 28.80 -15.34 -14.22
CA THR A 45 28.03 -14.97 -15.40
C THR A 45 26.86 -15.92 -15.59
N LYS A 46 25.96 -15.54 -16.50
CA LYS A 46 24.88 -16.43 -16.97
C LYS A 46 25.38 -17.79 -17.44
N ASN A 47 26.56 -17.88 -18.07
CA ASN A 47 27.08 -19.15 -18.58
C ASN A 47 27.50 -20.08 -17.44
N ASP A 48 28.07 -19.55 -16.35
CA ASP A 48 28.43 -20.34 -15.17
C ASP A 48 27.18 -20.97 -14.52
N PHE A 49 26.06 -20.24 -14.47
CA PHE A 49 24.78 -20.83 -14.04
C PHE A 49 24.33 -21.99 -14.93
N LYS A 50 24.57 -21.91 -16.25
CA LYS A 50 24.23 -22.99 -17.17
C LYS A 50 25.02 -24.26 -16.88
N GLU A 51 26.31 -24.11 -16.58
CA GLU A 51 27.19 -25.21 -16.19
C GLU A 51 26.74 -25.82 -14.86
N LEU A 52 26.44 -24.99 -13.85
CA LEU A 52 25.90 -25.45 -12.58
C LEU A 52 24.59 -26.23 -12.71
N PHE A 53 23.66 -25.79 -13.58
CA PHE A 53 22.43 -26.53 -13.84
C PHE A 53 22.72 -27.92 -14.44
N ARG A 54 23.70 -28.02 -15.36
CA ARG A 54 24.13 -29.30 -15.93
C ARG A 54 24.74 -30.20 -14.86
N GLU A 55 25.64 -29.68 -14.02
CA GLU A 55 26.29 -30.44 -12.94
C GLU A 55 25.28 -30.99 -11.92
N LYS A 56 24.26 -30.20 -11.58
CA LYS A 56 23.20 -30.60 -10.64
C LYS A 56 22.07 -31.40 -11.29
N ASN A 57 22.18 -31.74 -12.58
CA ASN A 57 21.15 -32.43 -13.37
C ASN A 57 19.76 -31.75 -13.29
N ILE A 58 19.74 -30.42 -13.32
CA ILE A 58 18.50 -29.62 -13.32
C ILE A 58 18.20 -29.19 -14.76
N PRO A 59 17.07 -29.60 -15.35
CA PRO A 59 16.69 -29.18 -16.70
C PRO A 59 16.57 -27.66 -16.82
N GLU A 60 17.13 -27.08 -17.88
CA GLU A 60 17.13 -25.63 -18.15
C GLU A 60 15.71 -25.05 -18.26
N GLU A 61 14.75 -25.85 -18.74
CA GLU A 61 13.34 -25.48 -18.84
C GLU A 61 12.73 -25.23 -17.46
N LYS A 62 13.20 -25.96 -16.43
CA LYS A 62 12.76 -25.74 -15.05
C LYS A 62 13.26 -24.39 -14.52
N ALA A 63 14.38 -23.89 -15.01
CA ALA A 63 14.88 -22.55 -14.69
C ALA A 63 14.39 -21.46 -15.65
N CYS A 64 13.56 -21.82 -16.64
CA CYS A 64 13.19 -20.95 -17.77
C CYS A 64 14.42 -20.24 -18.37
N PHE A 65 15.54 -20.94 -18.49
CA PHE A 65 16.85 -20.32 -18.74
C PHE A 65 16.92 -19.56 -20.08
N GLY A 66 16.14 -19.98 -21.07
CA GLY A 66 15.99 -19.27 -22.35
C GLY A 66 15.48 -17.83 -22.22
N GLU A 67 14.81 -17.49 -21.12
CA GLU A 67 14.29 -16.16 -20.81
C GLU A 67 15.31 -15.24 -20.18
N TRP A 68 16.43 -15.77 -19.69
CA TRP A 68 17.43 -14.96 -19.00
C TRP A 68 18.20 -14.14 -20.03
N LYS A 69 18.29 -12.84 -19.81
CA LYS A 69 19.19 -11.94 -20.53
C LYS A 69 20.57 -11.95 -19.88
N GLU A 70 20.59 -11.80 -18.56
CA GLU A 70 21.80 -11.70 -17.74
C GLU A 70 21.53 -12.32 -16.36
N ALA A 71 22.58 -12.85 -15.72
CA ALA A 71 22.51 -13.31 -14.34
C ALA A 71 23.89 -13.24 -13.68
N ASN A 72 23.94 -12.74 -12.45
CA ASN A 72 25.16 -12.56 -11.67
C ASN A 72 24.91 -12.83 -10.20
N ILE A 73 25.91 -13.38 -9.51
CA ILE A 73 25.95 -13.31 -8.06
C ILE A 73 26.36 -11.88 -7.68
N LEU A 74 25.52 -11.21 -6.91
CA LEU A 74 25.76 -9.83 -6.47
C LEU A 74 26.77 -9.82 -5.34
N PHE A 75 26.51 -10.61 -4.30
CA PHE A 75 27.43 -10.85 -3.19
C PHE A 75 26.95 -12.02 -2.32
N GLN A 76 27.84 -12.54 -1.48
CA GLN A 76 27.51 -13.48 -0.42
C GLN A 76 27.53 -12.77 0.93
N TYR A 77 26.41 -12.80 1.64
CA TYR A 77 26.27 -12.17 2.95
C TYR A 77 26.39 -13.20 4.06
N THR A 78 27.27 -13.00 5.02
CA THR A 78 27.73 -14.00 5.99
C THR A 78 27.43 -13.59 7.43
N LYS A 79 27.55 -14.54 8.36
CA LYS A 79 27.39 -14.30 9.80
C LYS A 79 28.26 -13.14 10.30
N ASP A 80 29.52 -13.06 9.87
CA ASP A 80 30.42 -12.00 10.31
C ASP A 80 29.92 -10.61 9.92
N GLU A 81 29.28 -10.46 8.76
CA GLU A 81 28.72 -9.16 8.32
C GLU A 81 27.43 -8.80 9.08
N VAL A 82 26.68 -9.79 9.56
CA VAL A 82 25.58 -9.55 10.52
C VAL A 82 26.15 -9.06 11.85
N LEU A 83 27.26 -9.66 12.31
CA LEU A 83 27.82 -9.50 13.65
C LEU A 83 28.86 -8.37 13.80
N GLU A 84 29.52 -7.91 12.74
CA GLU A 84 30.48 -6.78 12.76
C GLU A 84 29.83 -5.44 13.17
N SER A 85 28.51 -5.43 13.35
CA SER A 85 27.79 -4.31 13.95
C SER A 85 27.65 -4.36 15.48
N HIS A 86 28.15 -5.41 16.17
CA HIS A 86 28.49 -5.39 17.60
C HIS A 86 29.40 -6.58 17.96
N SER A 87 30.58 -6.27 18.54
CA SER A 87 31.26 -7.25 19.39
C SER A 87 30.34 -7.61 20.54
N LEU A 88 29.99 -8.90 20.66
CA LEU A 88 29.47 -9.61 21.86
C LEU A 88 28.51 -10.70 21.40
N PHE A 89 29.03 -11.92 21.18
CA PHE A 89 28.25 -13.11 21.50
C PHE A 89 29.11 -14.15 22.19
N GLU A 90 28.65 -14.54 23.37
CA GLU A 90 29.09 -15.72 24.10
C GLU A 90 28.79 -16.98 23.27
N ASN A 91 29.74 -17.92 23.34
CA ASN A 91 29.71 -19.23 22.72
C ASN A 91 28.40 -19.99 23.00
N LYS A 92 27.42 -19.91 22.09
CA LYS A 92 26.37 -20.92 21.96
C LYS A 92 26.85 -22.02 21.00
N LYS A 93 26.55 -23.28 21.36
CA LYS A 93 26.96 -24.50 20.64
C LYS A 93 26.72 -24.41 19.13
N TYR A 94 27.76 -24.71 18.36
CA TYR A 94 27.74 -24.89 16.90
C TYR A 94 26.66 -25.91 16.49
N ASN A 95 25.78 -25.52 15.58
CA ASN A 95 24.79 -26.38 14.95
C ASN A 95 25.09 -26.47 13.45
N PRO A 96 25.63 -27.60 12.95
CA PRO A 96 26.05 -27.75 11.56
C PRO A 96 24.91 -27.68 10.53
N ASN A 97 23.65 -27.61 10.98
CA ASN A 97 22.47 -27.48 10.11
C ASN A 97 21.96 -26.02 10.00
N GLU A 98 22.68 -25.04 10.54
CA GLU A 98 22.31 -23.62 10.48
C GLU A 98 23.01 -22.94 9.31
N TYR A 99 22.25 -22.19 8.49
CA TYR A 99 22.84 -21.38 7.44
C TYR A 99 23.75 -20.31 8.05
N GLU A 100 24.97 -20.21 7.54
CA GLU A 100 25.90 -19.15 7.95
C GLU A 100 26.04 -18.03 6.89
N SER A 101 25.29 -18.14 5.78
CA SER A 101 25.28 -17.13 4.72
C SER A 101 24.02 -17.13 3.85
N TYR A 102 23.77 -16.00 3.19
CA TYR A 102 22.86 -15.81 2.06
C TYR A 102 23.66 -15.53 0.81
N ILE A 103 23.10 -15.93 -0.33
CA ILE A 103 23.61 -15.52 -1.65
C ILE A 103 22.57 -14.58 -2.27
N PHE A 104 23.01 -13.40 -2.67
CA PHE A 104 22.19 -12.44 -3.39
C PHE A 104 22.50 -12.56 -4.88
N ILE A 105 21.47 -12.79 -5.69
CA ILE A 105 21.60 -12.99 -7.14
C ILE A 105 20.73 -11.98 -7.87
N GLY A 106 21.29 -11.39 -8.91
CA GLY A 106 20.57 -10.57 -9.86
C GLY A 106 20.26 -11.35 -11.13
N ILE A 107 19.01 -11.31 -11.61
CA ILE A 107 18.63 -11.92 -12.91
C ILE A 107 17.83 -10.92 -13.74
N GLN A 108 18.35 -10.56 -14.91
CA GLN A 108 17.58 -9.82 -15.91
C GLN A 108 16.87 -10.79 -16.85
N LEU A 109 15.56 -10.63 -17.01
CA LEU A 109 14.76 -11.42 -17.95
C LEU A 109 14.46 -10.62 -19.22
N LYS A 110 14.16 -11.32 -20.32
CA LYS A 110 13.98 -10.73 -21.66
C LYS A 110 12.63 -10.03 -21.87
N GLY A 111 11.55 -10.57 -21.31
CA GLY A 111 10.21 -10.04 -21.49
C GLY A 111 9.90 -8.85 -20.59
N ASP A 112 8.72 -8.27 -20.78
CA ASP A 112 8.25 -7.11 -19.98
C ASP A 112 7.32 -7.51 -18.83
N ILE A 113 6.71 -8.70 -18.90
CA ILE A 113 5.74 -9.18 -17.91
C ILE A 113 6.01 -10.66 -17.59
N TYR A 114 6.08 -10.98 -16.30
CA TYR A 114 6.23 -12.34 -15.80
C TYR A 114 5.18 -12.68 -14.75
N SER A 115 4.68 -13.93 -14.78
CA SER A 115 3.71 -14.43 -13.79
C SER A 115 4.40 -14.85 -12.48
N LYS A 116 3.66 -14.84 -11.37
CA LYS A 116 4.14 -15.35 -10.06
C LYS A 116 4.66 -16.79 -10.18
N THR A 117 3.99 -17.63 -10.96
CA THR A 117 4.36 -19.03 -11.19
C THR A 117 5.73 -19.14 -11.84
N LYS A 118 5.97 -18.38 -12.92
CA LYS A 118 7.24 -18.42 -13.66
C LYS A 118 8.40 -17.93 -12.79
N LEU A 119 8.24 -16.82 -12.09
CA LEU A 119 9.28 -16.30 -11.16
C LEU A 119 9.55 -17.27 -10.00
N SER A 120 8.51 -17.89 -9.44
CA SER A 120 8.67 -18.89 -8.38
C SER A 120 9.38 -20.15 -8.86
N GLN A 121 9.12 -20.56 -10.10
CA GLN A 121 9.77 -21.70 -10.73
C GLN A 121 11.28 -21.45 -10.91
N ILE A 122 11.65 -20.29 -11.44
CA ILE A 122 13.05 -19.85 -11.57
C ILE A 122 13.72 -19.84 -10.18
N THR A 123 13.04 -19.23 -9.20
CA THR A 123 13.55 -19.11 -7.81
C THR A 123 13.88 -20.47 -7.21
N ARG A 124 13.00 -21.46 -7.38
CA ARG A 124 13.22 -22.84 -6.92
C ARG A 124 14.37 -23.51 -7.65
N ALA A 125 14.48 -23.34 -8.97
CA ALA A 125 15.55 -23.94 -9.76
C ALA A 125 16.92 -23.43 -9.32
N VAL A 126 17.06 -22.10 -9.19
CA VAL A 126 18.30 -21.47 -8.73
C VAL A 126 18.65 -21.88 -7.31
N ASN A 127 17.67 -21.89 -6.40
CA ASN A 127 17.94 -22.27 -5.01
C ASN A 127 18.42 -23.72 -4.85
N LYS A 128 18.12 -24.63 -5.79
CA LYS A 128 18.66 -26.01 -5.77
C LYS A 128 20.15 -26.08 -6.11
N LEU A 129 20.74 -25.03 -6.68
CA LEU A 129 22.17 -25.00 -7.00
C LEU A 129 23.03 -24.82 -5.75
N PHE A 130 22.50 -24.14 -4.73
CA PHE A 130 23.26 -23.68 -3.57
C PHE A 130 22.75 -24.26 -2.25
N MET A 131 23.68 -24.59 -1.36
CA MET A 131 23.37 -25.04 0.00
C MET A 131 22.88 -23.87 0.86
N ALA A 132 23.41 -22.66 0.64
CA ALA A 132 22.90 -21.44 1.27
C ALA A 132 21.58 -20.98 0.62
N PRO A 133 20.68 -20.31 1.36
CA PRO A 133 19.48 -19.72 0.77
C PRO A 133 19.85 -18.58 -0.18
N VAL A 134 19.12 -18.50 -1.29
CA VAL A 134 19.37 -17.53 -2.34
C VAL A 134 18.22 -16.56 -2.43
N MET A 135 18.54 -15.27 -2.29
CA MET A 135 17.64 -14.17 -2.59
C MET A 135 17.87 -13.72 -4.03
N ILE A 136 16.79 -13.58 -4.79
CA ILE A 136 16.88 -13.24 -6.21
C ILE A 136 16.18 -11.91 -6.46
N LEU A 137 16.91 -10.95 -7.00
CA LEU A 137 16.34 -9.73 -7.56
C LEU A 137 16.17 -9.90 -9.07
N PHE A 138 14.92 -10.02 -9.51
CA PHE A 138 14.57 -10.05 -10.92
C PHE A 138 14.40 -8.63 -11.46
N ARG A 139 14.86 -8.40 -12.69
CA ARG A 139 14.52 -7.23 -13.50
C ARG A 139 13.88 -7.66 -14.80
N TYR A 140 12.77 -7.03 -15.16
CA TYR A 140 12.09 -7.20 -16.45
C TYR A 140 11.20 -5.98 -16.73
N GLY A 141 11.07 -5.59 -18.00
CA GLY A 141 10.43 -4.33 -18.35
C GLY A 141 10.98 -3.16 -17.52
N SER A 142 10.07 -2.40 -16.90
CA SER A 142 10.36 -1.27 -16.00
C SER A 142 10.19 -1.59 -14.50
N VAL A 143 10.22 -2.88 -14.12
CA VAL A 143 9.97 -3.32 -12.74
C VAL A 143 11.09 -4.21 -12.17
N LEU A 144 11.16 -4.21 -10.85
CA LEU A 144 11.96 -5.13 -10.05
C LEU A 144 11.04 -6.12 -9.30
N THR A 145 11.48 -7.35 -9.11
CA THR A 145 10.80 -8.30 -8.22
C THR A 145 11.81 -8.98 -7.32
N LEU A 146 11.65 -8.83 -6.00
CA LEU A 146 12.45 -9.57 -5.02
C LEU A 146 11.78 -10.90 -4.72
N ALA A 147 12.53 -11.99 -4.86
CA ALA A 147 12.07 -13.35 -4.62
C ALA A 147 12.91 -14.04 -3.54
N ILE A 148 12.20 -14.63 -2.59
CA ILE A 148 12.78 -15.28 -1.42
C ILE A 148 12.08 -16.62 -1.27
N ILE A 149 12.83 -17.64 -0.87
CA ILE A 149 12.28 -18.98 -0.64
C ILE A 149 12.52 -19.40 0.80
N ASP A 150 11.47 -19.95 1.40
CA ASP A 150 11.57 -20.59 2.69
C ASP A 150 12.27 -21.95 2.53
N ARG A 151 13.18 -22.21 3.45
CA ARG A 151 13.86 -23.51 3.54
C ARG A 151 13.67 -24.08 4.93
N ARG A 152 13.58 -25.40 5.00
CA ARG A 152 13.71 -26.11 6.26
C ARG A 152 14.62 -27.31 6.10
N PRO A 153 15.28 -27.75 7.19
CA PRO A 153 16.02 -28.99 7.18
C PRO A 153 15.16 -30.17 6.73
N ASN A 154 15.73 -31.04 5.91
CA ASN A 154 15.08 -32.29 5.55
C ASN A 154 15.08 -33.24 6.76
N LYS A 155 13.93 -33.87 7.00
CA LYS A 155 13.72 -34.76 8.17
C LYS A 155 14.45 -36.09 8.03
N LEU A 156 14.83 -36.49 6.82
CA LEU A 156 15.46 -37.78 6.51
C LEU A 156 16.95 -37.63 6.17
N ASP A 157 17.34 -36.52 5.56
CA ASP A 157 18.71 -36.27 5.12
C ASP A 157 19.18 -34.91 5.64
N VAL A 158 19.92 -34.91 6.74
CA VAL A 158 20.41 -33.69 7.40
C VAL A 158 21.32 -32.84 6.52
N SER A 159 21.85 -33.38 5.43
CA SER A 159 22.68 -32.64 4.46
C SER A 159 21.87 -31.86 3.42
N LYS A 160 20.54 -31.96 3.46
CA LYS A 160 19.65 -31.34 2.46
C LYS A 160 18.55 -30.52 3.12
N ASP A 161 18.06 -29.57 2.34
CA ASP A 161 16.87 -28.80 2.69
C ASP A 161 15.68 -29.14 1.80
N VAL A 162 14.51 -28.90 2.37
CA VAL A 162 13.26 -28.85 1.64
C VAL A 162 12.94 -27.38 1.33
N LEU A 163 12.82 -27.09 0.03
CA LEU A 163 12.38 -25.79 -0.46
C LEU A 163 10.85 -25.66 -0.32
N GLU A 164 10.37 -24.72 0.48
CA GLU A 164 8.96 -24.55 0.81
C GLU A 164 8.30 -23.45 -0.02
N LYS A 165 7.71 -22.41 0.58
CA LYS A 165 6.99 -21.35 -0.13
C LYS A 165 7.97 -20.35 -0.75
N VAL A 166 7.66 -19.88 -1.96
CA VAL A 166 8.32 -18.71 -2.54
C VAL A 166 7.46 -17.49 -2.24
N THR A 167 8.08 -16.47 -1.66
CA THR A 167 7.48 -15.16 -1.44
C THR A 167 8.07 -14.17 -2.43
N LEU A 168 7.20 -13.38 -3.06
CA LEU A 168 7.55 -12.41 -4.09
C LEU A 168 7.05 -11.03 -3.67
N ILE A 169 7.95 -10.06 -3.59
CA ILE A 169 7.58 -8.64 -3.66
C ILE A 169 7.63 -8.28 -5.14
N LYS A 170 6.48 -8.43 -5.80
CA LYS A 170 6.37 -8.48 -7.26
C LYS A 170 6.05 -7.10 -7.85
N ASP A 171 6.66 -6.82 -8.99
CA ASP A 171 6.40 -5.64 -9.84
C ASP A 171 6.60 -4.31 -9.10
N ILE A 172 7.72 -4.18 -8.39
CA ILE A 172 8.16 -2.90 -7.82
C ILE A 172 8.50 -1.98 -8.99
N GLN A 173 7.67 -0.97 -9.24
CA GLN A 173 7.94 0.06 -10.24
C GLN A 173 9.13 0.91 -9.81
N VAL A 174 10.06 1.11 -10.75
CA VAL A 174 11.31 1.85 -10.52
C VAL A 174 10.98 3.36 -10.43
N GLU A 175 10.30 3.92 -11.44
CA GLU A 175 10.02 5.36 -11.49
C GLU A 175 8.96 5.84 -10.49
N ASN A 176 7.95 5.00 -10.21
CA ASN A 176 6.85 5.35 -9.32
C ASN A 176 6.48 4.18 -8.38
N PRO A 177 7.34 3.86 -7.40
CA PRO A 177 7.09 2.74 -6.51
C PRO A 177 5.84 2.97 -5.65
N HIS A 178 4.94 1.99 -5.64
CA HIS A 178 3.77 2.00 -4.76
C HIS A 178 4.19 2.07 -3.28
N ARG A 179 3.48 2.86 -2.46
CA ARG A 179 3.80 3.07 -1.03
C ARG A 179 3.97 1.75 -0.28
N GLY A 180 3.11 0.76 -0.53
CA GLY A 180 3.21 -0.56 0.09
C GLY A 180 4.53 -1.28 -0.20
N HIS A 181 5.14 -1.09 -1.38
CA HIS A 181 6.47 -1.64 -1.64
C HIS A 181 7.54 -0.92 -0.83
N ILE A 182 7.47 0.42 -0.71
CA ILE A 182 8.40 1.19 0.11
C ILE A 182 8.32 0.75 1.58
N GLU A 183 7.11 0.56 2.12
CA GLU A 183 6.89 0.06 3.48
C GLU A 183 7.51 -1.32 3.69
N ILE A 184 7.25 -2.27 2.78
CA ILE A 184 7.82 -3.62 2.88
C ILE A 184 9.35 -3.58 2.79
N LEU A 185 9.92 -2.79 1.88
CA LEU A 185 11.36 -2.64 1.73
C LEU A 185 12.00 -1.97 2.96
N TYR A 186 11.33 -0.98 3.56
CA TYR A 186 11.75 -0.37 4.81
C TYR A 186 11.74 -1.39 5.95
N ASP A 187 10.67 -2.17 6.11
CA ASP A 187 10.58 -3.22 7.12
C ASP A 187 11.63 -4.32 6.92
N LEU A 188 12.02 -4.57 5.66
CA LEU A 188 13.12 -5.46 5.29
C LEU A 188 14.51 -4.85 5.45
N SER A 189 14.64 -3.55 5.73
CA SER A 189 15.97 -2.95 5.89
C SER A 189 16.66 -3.47 7.16
N LEU A 190 17.98 -3.64 7.10
CA LEU A 190 18.77 -4.18 8.21
C LEU A 190 18.59 -3.37 9.50
N ASP A 191 18.50 -2.04 9.39
CA ASP A 191 18.29 -1.15 10.53
C ASP A 191 16.94 -1.40 11.21
N CYS A 192 15.87 -1.59 10.42
CA CYS A 192 14.53 -1.87 10.93
C CYS A 192 14.46 -3.24 11.59
N ILE A 193 15.07 -4.26 10.97
CA ILE A 193 15.14 -5.61 11.53
C ILE A 193 15.91 -5.60 12.87
N LYS A 194 17.05 -4.92 12.95
CA LYS A 194 17.83 -4.77 14.20
C LYS A 194 17.09 -4.02 15.29
N ALA A 195 16.23 -3.06 14.92
CA ALA A 195 15.43 -2.32 15.88
C ALA A 195 14.27 -3.16 16.44
N LYS A 196 13.67 -4.04 15.64
CA LYS A 196 12.48 -4.83 16.00
C LYS A 196 12.79 -6.20 16.59
N TYR A 197 13.93 -6.81 16.23
CA TYR A 197 14.27 -8.18 16.59
C TYR A 197 15.64 -8.26 17.25
N SER A 198 15.75 -9.09 18.28
CA SER A 198 17.05 -9.46 18.85
C SER A 198 17.72 -10.48 17.94
N LEU A 199 18.86 -10.10 17.34
CA LEU A 199 19.60 -10.92 16.40
C LEU A 199 20.80 -11.56 17.11
N GLY A 200 20.62 -12.75 17.68
CA GLY A 200 21.69 -13.48 18.35
C GLY A 200 22.56 -14.33 17.43
N ASN A 201 22.00 -14.72 16.28
CA ASN A 201 22.66 -15.53 15.26
C ASN A 201 21.98 -15.34 13.89
N PHE A 202 22.50 -16.03 12.88
CA PHE A 202 21.97 -15.95 11.52
C PHE A 202 20.57 -16.56 11.38
N VAL A 203 20.21 -17.54 12.20
CA VAL A 203 18.86 -18.13 12.23
C VAL A 203 17.85 -17.12 12.75
N ASP A 204 18.18 -16.35 13.78
CA ASP A 204 17.33 -15.27 14.30
C ASP A 204 17.09 -14.22 13.21
N PHE A 205 18.12 -13.89 12.44
CA PHE A 205 18.02 -13.00 11.29
C PHE A 205 17.14 -13.58 10.17
N HIS A 206 17.29 -14.86 9.82
CA HIS A 206 16.42 -15.53 8.86
C HIS A 206 14.95 -15.48 9.30
N ASN A 207 14.69 -15.83 10.57
CA ASN A 207 13.35 -15.84 11.13
C ASN A 207 12.73 -14.44 11.17
N ALA A 208 13.52 -13.41 11.47
CA ALA A 208 13.06 -12.02 11.44
C ALA A 208 12.65 -11.60 10.02
N TRP A 209 13.45 -11.94 9.02
CA TRP A 209 13.11 -11.73 7.61
C TRP A 209 11.83 -12.44 7.19
N GLN A 210 11.68 -13.71 7.54
CA GLN A 210 10.49 -14.48 7.23
C GLN A 210 9.23 -13.87 7.84
N LYS A 211 9.33 -13.36 9.08
CA LYS A 211 8.21 -12.68 9.74
C LYS A 211 7.78 -11.40 9.05
N VAL A 212 8.73 -10.57 8.60
CA VAL A 212 8.42 -9.33 7.86
C VAL A 212 7.64 -9.63 6.56
N LEU A 213 7.96 -10.74 5.92
CA LEU A 213 7.36 -11.17 4.65
C LEU A 213 6.12 -12.05 4.82
N ASP A 214 5.73 -12.37 6.05
CA ASP A 214 4.55 -13.18 6.29
C ASP A 214 3.28 -12.37 6.00
N THR A 215 2.61 -12.74 4.92
CA THR A 215 1.29 -12.23 4.54
C THR A 215 0.25 -12.23 5.66
N LYS A 216 0.30 -13.20 6.59
CA LYS A 216 -0.61 -13.23 7.74
C LYS A 216 -0.30 -12.09 8.70
N GLU A 217 0.97 -11.82 8.94
CA GLU A 217 1.39 -10.74 9.85
C GLU A 217 1.12 -9.37 9.22
N LEU A 218 1.38 -9.21 7.91
CA LEU A 218 1.00 -8.00 7.17
C LEU A 218 -0.50 -7.72 7.24
N ASN A 219 -1.33 -8.75 7.04
CA ASN A 219 -2.79 -8.62 7.17
C ASN A 219 -3.20 -8.28 8.60
N LYS A 220 -2.60 -8.91 9.60
CA LYS A 220 -2.91 -8.64 11.01
C LYS A 220 -2.58 -7.20 11.39
N ARG A 221 -1.41 -6.69 10.96
CA ARG A 221 -1.04 -5.28 11.15
C ARG A 221 -2.03 -4.34 10.47
N PHE A 222 -2.36 -4.60 9.20
CA PHE A 222 -3.35 -3.83 8.47
C PHE A 222 -4.71 -3.74 9.18
N TYR A 223 -5.25 -4.87 9.66
CA TYR A 223 -6.51 -4.86 10.40
C TYR A 223 -6.40 -4.17 11.77
N LYS A 224 -5.24 -4.27 12.43
CA LYS A 224 -4.98 -3.53 13.66
C LYS A 224 -4.97 -2.02 13.42
N ASP A 225 -4.31 -1.57 12.36
CA ASP A 225 -4.24 -0.15 12.00
C ASP A 225 -5.63 0.40 11.66
N ILE A 226 -6.44 -0.36 10.90
CA ILE A 226 -7.85 -0.02 10.64
C ILE A 226 -8.65 0.06 11.95
N SER A 227 -8.47 -0.90 12.86
CA SER A 227 -9.18 -0.93 14.14
C SER A 227 -8.82 0.27 15.00
N ASN A 228 -7.53 0.60 15.12
CA ASN A 228 -7.06 1.77 15.86
C ASN A 228 -7.62 3.06 15.27
N TRP A 229 -7.58 3.19 13.94
CA TRP A 229 -8.18 4.33 13.24
C TRP A 229 -9.68 4.42 13.49
N TYR A 230 -10.39 3.28 13.47
CA TYR A 230 -11.83 3.22 13.75
C TYR A 230 -12.17 3.72 15.15
N PHE A 231 -11.46 3.24 16.18
CA PHE A 231 -11.69 3.66 17.56
C PHE A 231 -11.41 5.16 17.74
N TRP A 232 -10.35 5.66 17.14
CA TRP A 232 -10.10 7.10 17.13
C TRP A 232 -11.21 7.88 16.42
N ALA A 233 -11.66 7.41 15.25
CA ALA A 233 -12.66 8.08 14.44
C ALA A 233 -13.99 8.26 15.19
N ILE A 234 -14.51 7.21 15.83
CA ILE A 234 -15.81 7.26 16.52
C ILE A 234 -15.84 8.30 17.65
N ASP A 235 -14.69 8.58 18.26
CA ASP A 235 -14.55 9.54 19.34
C ASP A 235 -14.54 10.99 18.86
N ILE A 236 -14.01 11.26 17.66
CA ILE A 236 -13.81 12.64 17.18
C ILE A 236 -14.83 13.11 16.13
N VAL A 237 -15.62 12.20 15.56
CA VAL A 237 -16.64 12.55 14.57
C VAL A 237 -17.99 12.85 15.19
N GLU A 238 -18.86 13.48 14.41
CA GLU A 238 -20.27 13.66 14.71
C GLU A 238 -21.10 13.43 13.45
N PHE A 239 -22.17 12.63 13.58
CA PHE A 239 -23.15 12.36 12.54
C PHE A 239 -24.57 12.78 13.00
N PRO A 240 -25.57 12.88 12.10
CA PRO A 240 -26.93 13.26 12.45
C PRO A 240 -27.63 12.29 13.41
N LYS A 241 -28.35 12.84 14.39
CA LYS A 241 -29.08 12.08 15.41
C LYS A 241 -30.44 11.55 14.97
N ASP A 242 -30.83 11.75 13.71
CA ASP A 242 -32.19 11.51 13.21
C ASP A 242 -32.63 10.03 13.31
N VAL A 243 -31.69 9.09 13.26
CA VAL A 243 -31.95 7.64 13.36
C VAL A 243 -31.63 7.09 14.75
N HIS A 244 -30.51 7.53 15.32
CA HIS A 244 -30.03 7.07 16.62
C HIS A 244 -29.61 8.28 17.46
N GLU A 245 -30.29 8.48 18.59
CA GLU A 245 -29.96 9.56 19.53
C GLU A 245 -28.65 9.29 20.29
N ASN A 246 -28.39 8.02 20.61
CA ASN A 246 -27.16 7.60 21.27
C ASN A 246 -25.95 7.83 20.33
N ARG A 247 -25.03 8.69 20.77
CA ARG A 247 -23.84 9.10 20.00
C ARG A 247 -22.96 7.91 19.62
N ASP A 248 -22.69 7.00 20.55
CA ASP A 248 -21.74 5.91 20.34
C ASP A 248 -22.28 4.93 19.31
N ILE A 249 -23.58 4.58 19.40
CA ILE A 249 -24.25 3.72 18.43
C ILE A 249 -24.26 4.39 17.05
N ARG A 250 -24.68 5.65 17.00
CA ARG A 250 -24.78 6.41 15.75
C ARG A 250 -23.42 6.54 15.07
N ASN A 251 -22.41 7.04 15.78
CA ASN A 251 -21.09 7.28 15.22
C ASN A 251 -20.45 5.96 14.80
N SER A 252 -20.55 4.90 15.61
CA SER A 252 -20.05 3.57 15.25
C SER A 252 -20.62 3.09 13.91
N LEU A 253 -21.94 3.09 13.75
CA LEU A 253 -22.60 2.62 12.52
C LEU A 253 -22.23 3.48 11.30
N SER A 254 -22.19 4.79 11.47
CA SER A 254 -21.86 5.73 10.39
C SER A 254 -20.38 5.67 10.00
N VAL A 255 -19.47 5.52 10.95
CA VAL A 255 -18.03 5.31 10.69
C VAL A 255 -17.80 3.98 10.00
N ILE A 256 -18.47 2.89 10.40
CA ILE A 256 -18.40 1.61 9.67
C ILE A 256 -18.80 1.82 8.20
N ARG A 257 -19.91 2.51 7.94
CA ARG A 257 -20.37 2.78 6.58
C ARG A 257 -19.43 3.68 5.77
N MET A 258 -18.88 4.71 6.41
CA MET A 258 -17.85 5.56 5.79
C MET A 258 -16.59 4.74 5.47
N LEU A 259 -16.12 3.93 6.41
CA LEU A 259 -14.92 3.12 6.28
C LEU A 259 -15.06 2.07 5.17
N THR A 260 -16.20 1.39 5.07
CA THR A 260 -16.44 0.43 3.98
C THR A 260 -16.41 1.10 2.60
N ARG A 261 -17.01 2.30 2.47
CA ARG A 261 -16.93 3.12 1.24
C ARG A 261 -15.49 3.56 0.95
N LEU A 262 -14.72 3.97 1.97
CA LEU A 262 -13.33 4.38 1.84
C LEU A 262 -12.41 3.24 1.40
N ILE A 263 -12.54 2.05 1.99
CA ILE A 263 -11.76 0.87 1.59
C ILE A 263 -12.00 0.55 0.12
N PHE A 264 -13.26 0.63 -0.33
CA PHE A 264 -13.60 0.37 -1.72
C PHE A 264 -13.10 1.47 -2.66
N VAL A 265 -13.20 2.75 -2.27
CA VAL A 265 -12.59 3.87 -3.00
C VAL A 265 -11.07 3.71 -3.11
N TRP A 266 -10.41 3.23 -2.07
CA TRP A 266 -8.96 2.97 -2.10
C TRP A 266 -8.60 1.89 -3.12
N PHE A 267 -9.41 0.83 -3.22
CA PHE A 267 -9.25 -0.17 -4.28
C PHE A 267 -9.45 0.43 -5.68
N LEU A 268 -10.47 1.28 -5.85
CA LEU A 268 -10.73 1.94 -7.13
C LEU A 268 -9.64 2.93 -7.51
N LYS A 269 -9.04 3.64 -6.56
CA LYS A 269 -7.89 4.52 -6.77
C LYS A 269 -6.70 3.76 -7.39
N GLU A 270 -6.46 2.53 -6.95
CA GLU A 270 -5.41 1.67 -7.52
C GLU A 270 -5.80 1.03 -8.86
N LYS A 271 -7.10 1.03 -9.21
CA LYS A 271 -7.57 0.49 -10.49
C LYS A 271 -7.18 1.41 -11.65
N ARG A 272 -6.60 0.81 -12.69
CA ARG A 272 -6.35 1.47 -13.98
C ARG A 272 -7.38 1.00 -15.01
N LEU A 273 -7.82 1.94 -15.83
CA LEU A 273 -8.68 1.73 -16.98
C LEU A 273 -7.84 1.39 -18.22
N GLU A 274 -8.52 1.10 -19.32
CA GLU A 274 -7.86 0.95 -20.62
C GLU A 274 -7.05 2.21 -20.96
N GLY A 275 -5.85 2.02 -21.54
CA GLY A 275 -4.91 3.10 -21.80
C GLY A 275 -4.14 3.61 -20.56
N GLY A 276 -4.26 2.96 -19.41
CA GLY A 276 -3.50 3.29 -18.20
C GLY A 276 -4.04 4.49 -17.41
N ARG A 277 -5.21 5.03 -17.80
CA ARG A 277 -5.89 6.11 -17.06
C ARG A 277 -6.33 5.63 -15.69
N GLU A 278 -6.29 6.51 -14.69
CA GLU A 278 -6.77 6.22 -13.34
C GLU A 278 -8.31 6.11 -13.33
N PHE A 279 -8.86 5.18 -12.53
CA PHE A 279 -10.30 5.13 -12.33
C PHE A 279 -10.78 6.31 -11.48
N ILE A 280 -10.06 6.58 -10.37
CA ILE A 280 -10.22 7.79 -9.55
C ILE A 280 -8.88 8.51 -9.59
N SER A 281 -8.91 9.82 -9.91
CA SER A 281 -7.71 10.64 -9.89
C SER A 281 -7.07 10.65 -8.50
N GLU A 282 -5.76 10.37 -8.44
CA GLU A 282 -5.03 10.39 -7.18
C GLU A 282 -4.98 11.80 -6.54
N ASP A 283 -5.13 12.85 -7.33
CA ASP A 283 -5.12 14.24 -6.86
C ASP A 283 -6.19 14.52 -5.79
N LEU A 284 -7.34 13.84 -5.87
CA LEU A 284 -8.40 13.93 -4.85
C LEU A 284 -7.96 13.46 -3.46
N PHE A 285 -6.81 12.79 -3.33
CA PHE A 285 -6.27 12.27 -2.07
C PHE A 285 -4.90 12.88 -1.71
N ARG A 286 -4.42 13.87 -2.48
CA ARG A 286 -3.12 14.51 -2.26
C ARG A 286 -3.28 15.83 -1.52
N GLU A 287 -2.66 15.94 -0.35
CA GLU A 287 -2.73 17.14 0.49
C GLU A 287 -2.32 18.42 -0.25
N GLU A 288 -1.29 18.35 -1.10
CA GLU A 288 -0.82 19.49 -1.89
C GLU A 288 -1.86 19.99 -2.90
N PHE A 289 -2.58 19.07 -3.54
CA PHE A 289 -3.66 19.40 -4.46
C PHE A 289 -4.84 20.00 -3.68
N LEU A 290 -5.24 19.36 -2.59
CA LEU A 290 -6.37 19.81 -1.76
C LEU A 290 -6.13 21.21 -1.16
N LYS A 291 -4.92 21.52 -0.69
CA LYS A 291 -4.54 22.87 -0.23
C LYS A 291 -4.69 23.93 -1.31
N LYS A 292 -4.45 23.57 -2.58
CA LYS A 292 -4.61 24.49 -3.72
C LYS A 292 -6.08 24.62 -4.11
N THR A 293 -6.86 23.55 -4.02
CA THR A 293 -8.22 23.45 -4.57
C THR A 293 -9.33 23.84 -3.58
N LEU A 294 -9.20 23.48 -2.30
CA LEU A 294 -10.23 23.70 -1.28
C LEU A 294 -9.99 24.98 -0.47
N ASN A 295 -11.07 25.67 -0.14
CA ASN A 295 -11.12 26.70 0.90
C ASN A 295 -11.13 26.01 2.27
N HIS A 296 -10.48 26.58 3.28
CA HIS A 296 -10.56 26.10 4.66
C HIS A 296 -10.01 24.70 4.97
N PHE A 297 -9.42 24.01 3.99
CA PHE A 297 -8.79 22.70 4.16
C PHE A 297 -7.56 22.81 5.07
N MET A 298 -7.57 22.05 6.17
CA MET A 298 -6.51 22.03 7.17
C MET A 298 -6.10 23.43 7.71
N GLU A 299 -6.98 24.43 7.65
CA GLU A 299 -6.72 25.78 8.18
C GLU A 299 -6.59 25.81 9.70
N LYS A 300 -7.33 24.94 10.40
CA LYS A 300 -7.17 24.71 11.84
C LYS A 300 -7.16 23.23 12.15
N GLU A 301 -6.04 22.77 12.68
CA GLU A 301 -5.88 21.41 13.20
C GLU A 301 -7.01 21.06 14.17
N GLY A 302 -7.62 19.90 13.97
CA GLY A 302 -8.72 19.35 14.74
C GLY A 302 -10.10 19.94 14.47
N SER A 303 -10.26 20.92 13.56
CA SER A 303 -11.55 21.60 13.35
C SER A 303 -11.96 21.88 11.91
N SER A 304 -11.04 21.88 10.95
CA SER A 304 -11.42 21.89 9.53
C SER A 304 -12.15 20.59 9.18
N THR A 305 -13.29 20.66 8.46
CA THR A 305 -14.16 19.50 8.14
C THR A 305 -14.53 19.44 6.66
N VAL A 306 -13.70 20.05 5.82
CA VAL A 306 -14.04 20.35 4.43
C VAL A 306 -13.89 19.13 3.55
N TYR A 307 -12.86 18.32 3.77
CA TYR A 307 -12.50 17.22 2.89
C TYR A 307 -13.61 16.17 2.78
N TYR A 308 -14.15 15.72 3.91
CA TYR A 308 -15.24 14.74 3.88
C TYR A 308 -16.46 15.29 3.14
N LYS A 309 -16.84 16.53 3.41
CA LYS A 309 -18.03 17.18 2.83
C LYS A 309 -17.85 17.41 1.33
N ALA A 310 -16.81 18.14 0.95
CA ALA A 310 -16.61 18.61 -0.41
C ALA A 310 -16.08 17.51 -1.35
N ILE A 311 -15.22 16.60 -0.87
CA ILE A 311 -14.63 15.54 -1.70
C ILE A 311 -15.37 14.22 -1.50
N LEU A 312 -15.35 13.64 -0.30
CA LEU A 312 -15.79 12.26 -0.11
C LEU A 312 -17.29 12.07 -0.31
N GLN A 313 -18.16 12.94 0.24
CA GLN A 313 -19.60 12.82 0.03
C GLN A 313 -19.98 12.98 -1.45
N ASN A 314 -19.38 13.94 -2.16
CA ASN A 314 -19.59 14.11 -3.61
C ASN A 314 -19.08 12.92 -4.42
N LEU A 315 -17.93 12.36 -4.05
CA LEU A 315 -17.38 11.16 -4.67
C LEU A 315 -18.29 9.95 -4.46
N PHE A 316 -18.75 9.72 -3.23
CA PHE A 316 -19.65 8.61 -2.89
C PHE A 316 -21.00 8.78 -3.62
N PHE A 317 -21.72 9.85 -3.33
CA PHE A 317 -23.15 9.94 -3.61
C PHE A 317 -23.47 10.52 -4.99
N ALA A 318 -22.72 11.52 -5.43
CA ALA A 318 -22.98 12.24 -6.68
C ALA A 318 -22.07 11.81 -7.85
N THR A 319 -21.07 10.95 -7.60
CA THR A 319 -20.13 10.49 -8.63
C THR A 319 -20.21 8.99 -8.84
N LEU A 320 -19.82 8.19 -7.84
CA LEU A 320 -19.78 6.73 -7.99
C LEU A 320 -21.18 6.11 -8.09
N ASN A 321 -22.19 6.78 -7.55
CA ASN A 321 -23.59 6.38 -7.61
C ASN A 321 -24.41 7.16 -8.67
N THR A 322 -23.77 7.81 -9.66
CA THR A 322 -24.44 8.57 -10.72
C THR A 322 -23.85 8.25 -12.09
N GLU A 323 -24.71 8.01 -13.09
CA GLU A 323 -24.29 7.73 -14.47
C GLU A 323 -23.51 8.91 -15.09
N MET A 324 -22.68 8.63 -16.10
CA MET A 324 -21.79 9.63 -16.70
C MET A 324 -22.47 10.51 -17.76
N ASP A 325 -23.55 10.01 -18.35
CA ASP A 325 -24.34 10.69 -19.40
C ASP A 325 -25.32 11.73 -18.85
N LEU A 326 -25.55 11.71 -17.53
CA LEU A 326 -26.26 12.77 -16.83
C LEU A 326 -25.38 14.02 -16.74
N GLU A 327 -26.00 15.21 -16.76
CA GLU A 327 -25.29 16.46 -16.51
C GLU A 327 -24.78 16.50 -15.07
N ARG A 328 -23.55 16.00 -14.84
CA ARG A 328 -22.81 16.13 -13.60
C ARG A 328 -22.50 17.61 -13.37
N ARG A 329 -23.27 18.22 -12.46
CA ARG A 329 -23.22 19.63 -12.09
C ARG A 329 -23.46 19.85 -10.59
N PHE A 330 -22.98 20.97 -10.07
CA PHE A 330 -23.41 21.44 -8.77
C PHE A 330 -24.91 21.76 -8.78
N ARG A 331 -25.55 21.53 -7.63
CA ARG A 331 -26.95 21.95 -7.45
C ARG A 331 -27.05 23.47 -7.57
N VAL A 332 -28.17 23.94 -8.07
CA VAL A 332 -28.53 25.36 -8.07
C VAL A 332 -29.38 25.63 -6.84
N THR A 333 -28.87 26.44 -5.93
CA THR A 333 -29.67 26.93 -4.79
C THR A 333 -30.34 28.24 -5.22
N ASN A 334 -31.62 28.16 -5.56
CA ASN A 334 -32.44 29.38 -5.69
C ASN A 334 -32.67 29.91 -4.28
N GLY A 335 -32.56 31.23 -4.08
CA GLY A 335 -32.72 31.86 -2.76
C GLY A 335 -34.03 31.49 -2.03
N ILE A 336 -34.16 31.97 -0.80
CA ILE A 336 -35.18 31.56 0.20
C ILE A 336 -36.64 31.58 -0.33
N GLU A 337 -36.93 32.37 -1.37
CA GLU A 337 -38.28 32.59 -1.88
C GLU A 337 -38.72 31.62 -2.99
N VAL A 338 -37.83 30.79 -3.56
CA VAL A 338 -38.18 29.85 -4.64
C VAL A 338 -37.95 28.41 -4.18
N LYS A 339 -38.91 27.52 -4.48
CA LYS A 339 -38.77 26.08 -4.23
C LYS A 339 -37.53 25.54 -4.96
N ASP A 340 -36.52 25.15 -4.18
CA ASP A 340 -35.29 24.55 -4.69
C ASP A 340 -35.62 23.19 -5.33
N LYS A 341 -35.48 23.12 -6.66
CA LYS A 341 -35.78 21.93 -7.46
C LYS A 341 -34.73 20.84 -7.28
N ASP A 342 -33.51 21.21 -6.88
CA ASP A 342 -32.38 20.30 -6.66
C ASP A 342 -32.33 19.79 -5.21
N TYR A 343 -33.28 20.20 -4.37
CA TYR A 343 -33.40 19.75 -2.98
C TYR A 343 -33.58 18.23 -2.87
N MET A 344 -32.71 17.57 -2.09
CA MET A 344 -32.64 16.10 -1.93
C MET A 344 -32.33 15.32 -3.22
N VAL A 345 -31.82 15.97 -4.26
CA VAL A 345 -31.32 15.26 -5.45
C VAL A 345 -29.87 14.84 -5.20
N HIS A 346 -29.66 13.56 -4.85
CA HIS A 346 -28.36 13.01 -4.44
C HIS A 346 -27.36 12.83 -5.60
N SER A 347 -27.82 12.87 -6.85
CA SER A 347 -26.96 12.81 -8.04
C SER A 347 -26.27 14.14 -8.37
N LEU A 348 -26.62 15.22 -7.68
CA LEU A 348 -26.03 16.54 -7.89
C LEU A 348 -24.94 16.83 -6.86
N TYR A 349 -23.92 17.59 -7.27
CA TYR A 349 -22.80 17.93 -6.39
C TYR A 349 -23.21 19.01 -5.37
N ARG A 350 -22.60 18.96 -4.19
CA ARG A 350 -22.78 19.89 -3.06
C ARG A 350 -21.48 20.63 -2.76
N TYR A 351 -21.55 21.64 -1.90
CA TYR A 351 -20.36 22.34 -1.35
C TYR A 351 -19.54 23.10 -2.41
N GLU A 352 -20.19 23.66 -3.43
CA GLU A 352 -19.51 24.42 -4.49
C GLU A 352 -18.61 25.54 -3.92
N LYS A 353 -19.06 26.22 -2.87
CA LYS A 353 -18.35 27.33 -2.22
C LYS A 353 -17.08 26.92 -1.47
N GLU A 354 -16.91 25.62 -1.20
CA GLU A 354 -15.70 25.09 -0.57
C GLU A 354 -14.54 24.93 -1.57
N PHE A 355 -14.78 25.16 -2.86
CA PHE A 355 -13.76 25.12 -3.90
C PHE A 355 -13.32 26.53 -4.31
N LYS A 356 -12.02 26.71 -4.55
CA LYS A 356 -11.48 27.94 -5.16
C LYS A 356 -11.84 28.06 -6.64
N ASP A 357 -11.86 26.91 -7.31
CA ASP A 357 -12.32 26.73 -8.68
C ASP A 357 -13.16 25.45 -8.75
N SER A 358 -14.47 25.62 -8.72
CA SER A 358 -15.43 24.51 -8.72
C SER A 358 -15.47 23.77 -10.06
N GLU A 359 -15.17 24.42 -11.19
CA GLU A 359 -15.24 23.79 -12.51
C GLU A 359 -14.07 22.83 -12.72
N SER A 360 -12.87 23.21 -12.28
CA SER A 360 -11.69 22.34 -12.37
C SER A 360 -11.89 21.00 -11.63
N VAL A 361 -12.44 21.02 -10.41
CA VAL A 361 -12.71 19.78 -9.67
C VAL A 361 -13.89 19.01 -10.26
N LEU A 362 -14.91 19.69 -10.78
CA LEU A 362 -16.05 19.05 -11.41
C LEU A 362 -15.63 18.26 -12.66
N ASN A 363 -14.67 18.77 -13.43
CA ASN A 363 -14.07 18.05 -14.54
C ASN A 363 -13.37 16.76 -14.09
N ILE A 364 -12.68 16.77 -12.94
CA ILE A 364 -12.11 15.53 -12.37
C ILE A 364 -13.22 14.54 -12.03
N PHE A 365 -14.30 14.99 -11.38
CA PHE A 365 -15.41 14.11 -11.04
C PHE A 365 -16.13 13.55 -12.28
N ARG A 366 -16.28 14.33 -13.35
CA ARG A 366 -16.92 13.89 -14.61
C ARG A 366 -16.20 12.71 -15.27
N GLU A 367 -14.88 12.64 -15.15
CA GLU A 367 -14.07 11.57 -15.74
C GLU A 367 -14.14 10.23 -14.98
N ILE A 368 -14.66 10.22 -13.75
CA ILE A 368 -14.73 9.02 -12.91
C ILE A 368 -15.91 8.14 -13.36
N PRO A 369 -15.66 6.87 -13.73
CA PRO A 369 -16.74 5.98 -14.17
C PRO A 369 -17.78 5.71 -13.09
N PHE A 370 -19.03 5.56 -13.53
CA PHE A 370 -20.12 5.08 -12.68
C PHE A 370 -19.86 3.66 -12.19
N LEU A 371 -20.26 3.38 -10.95
CA LEU A 371 -20.13 2.07 -10.34
C LEU A 371 -21.36 1.78 -9.49
N ASN A 372 -22.47 1.41 -10.15
CA ASN A 372 -23.72 1.08 -9.49
C ASN A 372 -23.50 0.01 -8.41
N GLY A 373 -23.58 0.43 -7.16
CA GLY A 373 -23.51 -0.46 -6.03
C GLY A 373 -24.12 0.27 -4.85
N GLY A 374 -25.15 -0.31 -4.24
CA GLY A 374 -25.84 0.26 -3.07
C GLY A 374 -24.90 0.64 -1.91
N LEU A 375 -23.63 0.24 -1.95
CA LEU A 375 -22.55 0.76 -1.10
C LEU A 375 -22.45 2.29 -1.13
N PHE A 376 -22.59 2.91 -2.30
CA PHE A 376 -22.47 4.35 -2.50
C PHE A 376 -23.81 5.09 -2.55
N GLU A 377 -24.92 4.40 -2.26
CA GLU A 377 -26.22 5.06 -2.14
C GLU A 377 -26.23 5.98 -0.92
N CYS A 378 -26.75 7.21 -1.10
CA CYS A 378 -27.01 8.13 -0.01
C CYS A 378 -28.30 7.71 0.70
N LEU A 379 -28.21 7.47 2.01
CA LEU A 379 -29.34 6.95 2.79
C LEU A 379 -30.24 8.03 3.40
N ASP A 380 -30.02 9.30 3.07
CA ASP A 380 -30.92 10.39 3.46
C ASP A 380 -32.30 10.20 2.81
N LYS A 381 -33.38 10.40 3.56
CA LYS A 381 -34.75 10.13 3.08
C LYS A 381 -35.70 11.25 3.45
N ARG A 382 -36.70 11.49 2.61
CA ARG A 382 -37.91 12.24 2.99
C ARG A 382 -38.79 11.28 3.80
N LYS A 383 -39.37 11.70 4.95
CA LYS A 383 -40.27 10.81 5.70
C LYS A 383 -41.59 10.53 4.98
N ASP A 384 -42.00 11.42 4.07
CA ASP A 384 -43.24 11.26 3.30
C ASP A 384 -42.92 11.12 1.81
N GLU A 385 -43.42 10.05 1.19
CA GLU A 385 -43.35 9.80 -0.27
C GLU A 385 -44.06 10.90 -1.09
N THR A 386 -44.93 11.69 -0.44
CA THR A 386 -45.71 12.78 -1.05
C THR A 386 -45.00 14.13 -1.05
N GLY A 387 -43.83 14.26 -0.40
CA GLY A 387 -43.04 15.50 -0.37
C GLY A 387 -43.69 16.70 0.33
N LYS A 388 -44.67 16.46 1.23
CA LYS A 388 -45.43 17.52 1.94
C LYS A 388 -45.12 17.69 3.44
N GLY A 389 -44.28 16.83 4.03
CA GLY A 389 -43.83 16.97 5.43
C GLY A 389 -42.43 17.59 5.57
N SER A 390 -42.24 18.41 6.61
CA SER A 390 -40.96 19.05 6.97
C SER A 390 -39.95 18.13 7.65
N ASN A 391 -40.30 16.86 7.85
CA ASN A 391 -39.44 15.93 8.59
C ASN A 391 -38.72 15.02 7.59
N GLU A 392 -37.46 15.34 7.32
CA GLU A 392 -36.51 14.44 6.65
C GLU A 392 -35.78 13.57 7.67
N VAL A 393 -35.14 12.50 7.21
CA VAL A 393 -34.20 11.69 7.99
C VAL A 393 -32.84 11.83 7.31
N ARG A 394 -31.89 12.42 8.02
CA ARG A 394 -30.48 12.50 7.62
C ARG A 394 -29.71 11.36 8.25
N ILE A 395 -29.08 10.53 7.43
CA ILE A 395 -28.18 9.46 7.90
C ILE A 395 -26.76 9.72 7.42
N ASP A 396 -26.59 10.03 6.14
CA ASP A 396 -25.30 10.39 5.54
C ASP A 396 -25.09 11.93 5.54
N CYS A 397 -26.16 12.70 5.77
CA CYS A 397 -26.15 14.17 5.82
C CYS A 397 -25.56 14.82 4.57
N PHE A 398 -25.96 14.36 3.38
CA PHE A 398 -25.47 14.92 2.12
C PHE A 398 -26.22 16.23 1.81
N SER A 399 -25.82 17.30 2.50
CA SER A 399 -26.54 18.57 2.54
C SER A 399 -25.59 19.75 2.82
N ASP A 400 -25.67 20.76 1.98
CA ASP A 400 -24.96 22.05 2.10
C ASP A 400 -25.86 23.16 2.69
N HIS A 401 -27.02 22.79 3.24
CA HIS A 401 -27.88 23.75 3.92
C HIS A 401 -27.32 24.04 5.33
N PRO A 402 -27.18 25.32 5.74
CA PRO A 402 -26.48 25.67 6.99
C PRO A 402 -27.04 25.05 8.28
N LYS A 403 -28.33 24.70 8.33
CA LYS A 403 -28.94 24.04 9.50
C LYS A 403 -28.58 22.56 9.62
N THR A 404 -28.49 21.85 8.49
CA THR A 404 -28.23 20.40 8.44
C THR A 404 -26.73 20.12 8.42
N GLN A 405 -25.93 20.93 7.73
CA GLN A 405 -24.47 20.78 7.67
C GLN A 405 -23.79 20.83 9.05
N LYS A 406 -24.39 21.51 10.03
CA LYS A 406 -23.90 21.55 11.42
C LYS A 406 -24.00 20.21 12.16
N GLN A 407 -24.80 19.27 11.64
CA GLN A 407 -25.00 17.95 12.24
C GLN A 407 -23.89 16.96 11.86
N ILE A 408 -23.04 17.31 10.89
CA ILE A 408 -21.92 16.48 10.47
C ILE A 408 -20.59 17.19 10.70
N ASN A 409 -19.75 16.56 11.51
CA ASN A 409 -18.40 17.03 11.84
C ASN A 409 -17.43 15.86 11.70
N ILE A 410 -16.64 15.88 10.64
CA ILE A 410 -15.60 14.88 10.39
C ILE A 410 -14.33 15.67 10.09
N PRO A 411 -13.37 15.72 11.04
CA PRO A 411 -12.16 16.52 10.88
C PRO A 411 -11.30 16.06 9.70
N ASP A 412 -10.68 17.01 9.00
CA ASP A 412 -9.72 16.74 7.92
C ASP A 412 -8.51 15.95 8.45
N ASP A 413 -8.12 16.19 9.71
CA ASP A 413 -7.11 15.43 10.46
C ASP A 413 -7.33 13.93 10.46
N LEU A 414 -8.59 13.48 10.41
CA LEU A 414 -8.90 12.06 10.35
C LEU A 414 -8.25 11.37 9.14
N PHE A 415 -7.98 12.14 8.08
CA PHE A 415 -7.41 11.67 6.82
C PHE A 415 -5.99 12.17 6.56
N PHE A 416 -5.65 13.38 7.02
CA PHE A 416 -4.37 14.06 6.73
C PHE A 416 -3.59 14.48 7.97
N GLY A 417 -4.05 14.08 9.16
CA GLY A 417 -3.36 14.33 10.41
C GLY A 417 -2.06 13.54 10.51
N LYS A 418 -1.17 14.01 11.38
CA LYS A 418 0.05 13.27 11.75
C LYS A 418 -0.31 12.01 12.53
N GLU A 419 0.61 11.05 12.56
CA GLU A 419 0.50 9.87 13.43
C GLU A 419 0.40 10.30 14.90
N ARG A 420 -0.46 9.63 15.67
CA ARG A 420 -0.77 9.96 17.07
C ARG A 420 -0.76 8.67 17.89
N GLU A 421 -0.22 8.74 19.10
CA GLU A 421 -0.42 7.71 20.11
C GLU A 421 -1.73 8.04 20.85
N ILE A 422 -2.67 7.10 20.79
CA ILE A 422 -3.99 7.24 21.43
C ILE A 422 -4.20 5.99 22.27
N ASP A 423 -4.57 6.21 23.53
CA ASP A 423 -4.93 5.14 24.44
C ASP A 423 -6.42 4.84 24.32
N PHE A 424 -6.75 3.58 24.04
CA PHE A 424 -8.12 3.07 23.91
C PHE A 424 -8.49 2.15 25.08
N SER A 425 -7.71 2.17 26.17
CA SER A 425 -7.87 1.31 27.36
C SER A 425 -9.16 1.54 28.13
#